data_AF-A0A8S0SDT8-F1
#
_entry.id   AF-A0A8S0SDT8-F1
#
_cell.length_a   1.000
_cell.length_b   1.000
_cell.length_c   1.000
_cell.angle_alpha   90.00
_cell.angle_beta   90.00
_cell.angle_gamma   90.00
#
_symmetry.space_group_name_H-M   'P 1'
#
loop_
_entity.id
_entity.type
_entity.pdbx_description
1 polymer ?
#
loop_
_entity_poly.entity_id
_entity_poly.type
_entity_poly.pdbx_seq_one_letter_code
_entity_poly.pdbx_strand_id
1 'polypeptide(L)'
;MFFHMILERNMHLHPRHFGRDLRDKLITKLMKDVEGTCNGRHGFIVAITGIESVDKGLVLDGSGYATFPVKYQCVVFRPFKGEIVEAVVSMVNKMGFFAEAGPVQIFISNHVSVLI
;
A
#
# COMPACT_ATOMS: atom_id res chain seq x y z
N MET A 1 -9.28 3.03 -10.13
CA MET A 1 -10.38 2.62 -9.23
C MET A 1 -9.89 2.35 -7.80
N PHE A 2 -10.75 2.54 -6.80
CA PHE A 2 -10.49 2.11 -5.41
C PHE A 2 -11.09 0.71 -5.14
N PHE A 3 -10.37 -0.11 -4.39
CA PHE A 3 -10.80 -1.46 -4.00
C PHE A 3 -10.59 -1.70 -2.52
N HIS A 4 -11.54 -2.36 -1.89
CA HIS A 4 -11.35 -2.95 -0.56
C HIS A 4 -10.92 -4.41 -0.73
N MET A 5 -9.78 -4.78 -0.16
CA MET A 5 -9.23 -6.12 -0.30
C MET A 5 -8.51 -6.58 0.96
N ILE A 6 -8.37 -7.90 1.08
CA ILE A 6 -7.57 -8.55 2.12
C ILE A 6 -6.21 -8.90 1.52
N LEU A 7 -5.14 -8.50 2.20
CA LEU A 7 -3.77 -8.82 1.87
C LEU A 7 -3.08 -9.51 3.03
N GLU A 8 -2.05 -10.28 2.73
CA GLU A 8 -1.23 -10.97 3.72
C GLU A 8 0.21 -10.48 3.63
N ARG A 9 0.84 -10.26 4.80
CA ARG A 9 2.25 -9.88 4.90
C ARG A 9 2.91 -10.59 6.08
N ASN A 10 4.09 -11.13 5.82
CA ASN A 10 4.97 -11.64 6.87
C ASN A 10 5.70 -10.48 7.54
N MET A 11 5.42 -10.28 8.83
CA MET A 11 6.00 -9.22 9.65
C MET A 11 7.16 -9.76 10.47
N HIS A 12 8.34 -9.17 10.31
CA HIS A 12 9.52 -9.51 11.11
C HIS A 12 9.62 -8.61 12.34
N LEU A 13 9.81 -9.22 13.51
CA LEU A 13 9.93 -8.52 14.77
C LEU A 13 11.13 -9.01 15.58
N HIS A 14 11.91 -8.05 16.08
CA HIS A 14 13.06 -8.32 16.95
C HIS A 14 12.60 -8.75 18.36
N PRO A 15 13.30 -9.69 19.04
CA PRO A 15 12.94 -10.19 20.37
C PRO A 15 12.71 -9.13 21.45
N ARG A 16 13.46 -8.02 21.40
CA ARG A 16 13.28 -6.87 22.30
C ARG A 16 11.84 -6.31 22.35
N HIS A 17 11.04 -6.59 21.31
CA HIS A 17 9.67 -6.11 21.21
C HIS A 17 8.64 -7.16 21.64
N PHE A 18 9.08 -8.37 22.02
CA PHE A 18 8.20 -9.40 22.54
C PHE A 18 7.67 -9.01 23.93
N GLY A 19 6.51 -9.55 24.28
CA GLY A 19 5.85 -9.28 25.56
C GLY A 19 4.37 -8.93 25.36
N ARG A 20 3.82 -8.23 26.36
CA ARG A 20 2.38 -7.91 26.44
C ARG A 20 1.86 -7.13 25.23
N ASP A 21 2.66 -6.20 24.70
CA ASP A 21 2.26 -5.29 23.62
C ASP A 21 2.66 -5.80 22.23
N LEU A 22 2.97 -7.10 22.10
CA LEU A 22 3.44 -7.71 20.86
C LEU A 22 2.49 -7.42 19.70
N ARG A 23 1.19 -7.62 19.91
CA ARG A 23 0.16 -7.44 18.88
C ARG A 23 0.09 -5.98 18.42
N ASP A 24 0.06 -5.05 19.36
CA ASP A 24 -0.03 -3.62 19.05
C ASP A 24 1.21 -3.15 18.29
N LYS A 25 2.40 -3.57 18.71
CA LYS A 25 3.65 -3.27 18.00
C LYS A 25 3.67 -3.84 16.59
N LEU A 26 3.13 -5.05 16.37
CA LEU A 26 3.01 -5.64 15.04
C LEU A 26 2.06 -4.83 14.15
N ILE A 27 0.91 -4.41 14.68
CA ILE A 27 -0.09 -3.62 13.94
C ILE A 27 0.46 -2.24 13.60
N THR A 28 1.07 -1.54 14.56
CA THR A 28 1.70 -0.24 14.33
C THR A 28 2.82 -0.34 13.30
N LYS A 29 3.64 -1.39 13.38
CA LYS A 29 4.70 -1.64 12.40
C LYS A 29 4.10 -1.93 11.01
N LEU A 30 3.03 -2.73 10.94
CA LEU A 30 2.36 -3.06 9.69
C LEU A 30 1.85 -1.78 9.01
N MET A 31 1.07 -0.95 9.72
CA MET A 31 0.54 0.32 9.20
C MET A 31 1.67 1.18 8.64
N LYS A 32 2.74 1.37 9.41
CA LYS A 32 3.91 2.16 8.98
C LYS A 32 4.60 1.58 7.75
N ASP A 33 4.69 0.26 7.64
CA ASP A 33 5.44 -0.42 6.58
C ASP A 33 4.64 -0.51 5.26
N VAL A 34 3.30 -0.41 5.29
CA VAL A 34 2.46 -0.68 4.09
C VAL A 34 1.63 0.50 3.63
N GLU A 35 1.16 1.38 4.52
CA GLU A 35 0.37 2.55 4.11
C GLU A 35 1.21 3.50 3.25
N GLY A 36 0.62 3.97 2.15
CA GLY A 36 1.30 4.81 1.16
C GLY A 36 2.26 4.06 0.23
N THR A 37 2.45 2.75 0.39
CA THR A 37 3.29 1.96 -0.51
C THR A 37 2.55 1.56 -1.78
N CYS A 38 3.28 1.36 -2.87
CA CYS A 38 2.74 0.85 -4.13
C CYS A 38 3.27 -0.54 -4.43
N ASN A 39 2.36 -1.45 -4.75
CA ASN A 39 2.66 -2.79 -5.23
C ASN A 39 2.15 -2.92 -6.67
N GLY A 40 3.00 -3.28 -7.63
CA GLY A 40 2.60 -3.42 -9.03
C GLY A 40 1.42 -4.38 -9.27
N ARG A 41 1.21 -5.37 -8.38
CA ARG A 41 0.07 -6.30 -8.47
C ARG A 41 -1.23 -5.74 -7.90
N HIS A 42 -1.16 -4.98 -6.81
CA HIS A 42 -2.34 -4.56 -6.04
C HIS A 42 -2.66 -3.05 -6.14
N GLY A 43 -1.74 -2.24 -6.67
CA GLY A 43 -1.84 -0.78 -6.70
C GLY A 43 -1.25 -0.12 -5.45
N PHE A 44 -1.65 1.12 -5.22
CA PHE A 44 -1.26 1.93 -4.07
C PHE A 44 -2.11 1.57 -2.86
N ILE A 45 -1.50 1.20 -1.73
CA ILE A 45 -2.20 0.97 -0.47
C ILE A 45 -2.47 2.33 0.16
N VAL A 46 -3.74 2.74 0.19
CA VAL A 46 -4.16 4.07 0.68
C VAL A 46 -4.25 4.06 2.20
N ALA A 47 -4.93 3.07 2.76
CA ALA A 47 -5.12 2.94 4.19
C ALA A 47 -5.44 1.49 4.57
N ILE A 48 -4.97 1.06 5.74
CA ILE A 48 -5.45 -0.14 6.41
C ILE A 48 -6.78 0.19 7.08
N THR A 49 -7.78 -0.65 6.84
CA THR A 49 -9.13 -0.52 7.41
C THR A 49 -9.39 -1.48 8.57
N GLY A 50 -8.62 -2.57 8.66
CA GLY A 50 -8.80 -3.56 9.71
C GLY A 50 -7.71 -4.63 9.70
N ILE A 51 -7.59 -5.33 10.83
CA ILE A 51 -6.72 -6.50 10.98
C ILE A 51 -7.63 -7.73 11.10
N GLU A 52 -7.48 -8.67 10.18
CA GLU A 52 -8.29 -9.89 10.14
C GLU A 52 -7.68 -10.95 11.06
N SER A 53 -6.39 -11.25 10.89
CA SER A 53 -5.68 -12.19 11.76
C SER A 53 -4.21 -11.82 11.94
N VAL A 54 -3.67 -12.21 13.09
CA VAL A 54 -2.23 -12.25 13.38
C VAL A 54 -1.95 -13.68 13.79
N ASP A 55 -1.34 -14.44 12.88
CA ASP A 55 -1.13 -15.86 13.09
C ASP A 55 0.10 -16.11 13.96
N LYS A 56 0.28 -17.37 14.40
CA LYS A 56 1.39 -17.74 15.29
C LYS A 56 2.73 -17.42 14.63
N GLY A 57 3.60 -16.74 15.38
CA GLY A 57 4.92 -16.40 14.91
C GLY A 57 5.88 -17.59 14.94
N LEU A 58 6.77 -17.65 13.95
CA LEU A 58 7.87 -18.60 13.88
C LEU A 58 9.19 -17.86 14.17
N VAL A 59 9.98 -18.35 15.13
CA VAL A 59 11.33 -17.83 15.38
C VAL A 59 12.25 -18.29 14.26
N LEU A 60 13.03 -17.35 13.72
CA LEU A 60 14.02 -17.56 12.68
C LEU A 60 15.34 -17.98 13.31
N ASP A 61 15.87 -19.11 12.85
CA ASP A 61 17.12 -19.68 13.34
C ASP A 61 18.29 -18.70 13.18
N GLY A 62 19.18 -18.68 14.18
CA GLY A 62 20.41 -17.88 14.18
C GLY A 62 20.25 -16.38 14.47
N SER A 63 19.11 -15.76 14.14
CA SER A 63 18.88 -14.32 14.38
C SER A 63 18.02 -14.02 15.61
N GLY A 64 17.23 -15.00 16.06
CA GLY A 64 16.24 -14.83 17.13
C GLY A 64 15.02 -13.99 16.74
N TYR A 65 14.98 -13.38 15.55
CA TYR A 65 13.78 -12.69 15.06
C TYR A 65 12.60 -13.64 14.96
N ALA A 66 11.37 -13.14 15.12
CA ALA A 66 10.17 -13.90 14.80
C ALA A 66 9.48 -13.31 13.56
N THR A 67 8.96 -14.20 12.71
CA THR A 67 8.10 -13.84 11.58
C THR A 67 6.65 -14.13 11.95
N PHE A 68 5.76 -13.19 11.70
CA PHE A 68 4.32 -13.31 11.98
C PHE A 68 3.55 -13.09 10.68
N PRO A 69 2.81 -14.08 10.17
CA PRO A 69 1.85 -13.86 9.09
C PRO A 69 0.70 -12.98 9.60
N VAL A 70 0.46 -11.86 8.92
CA VAL A 70 -0.62 -10.93 9.27
C VAL A 70 -1.52 -10.72 8.07
N LYS A 71 -2.82 -11.00 8.26
CA LYS A 71 -3.87 -10.71 7.29
C LYS A 71 -4.58 -9.42 7.67
N TYR A 72 -4.65 -8.49 6.72
CA TYR A 72 -5.21 -7.16 6.94
C TYR A 72 -6.09 -6.73 5.77
N GLN A 73 -7.11 -5.96 6.10
CA GLN A 73 -8.02 -5.34 5.15
C GLN A 73 -7.52 -3.93 4.83
N CYS A 74 -7.43 -3.60 3.56
CA CYS A 74 -6.99 -2.28 3.12
C CYS A 74 -7.81 -1.75 1.94
N VAL A 75 -7.86 -0.43 1.85
CA VAL A 75 -8.28 0.26 0.63
C VAL A 75 -7.05 0.48 -0.24
N VAL A 76 -7.12 0.01 -1.48
CA VAL A 76 -6.07 0.24 -2.48
C VAL A 76 -6.60 1.06 -3.65
N PHE A 77 -5.74 1.87 -4.25
CA PHE A 77 -6.00 2.56 -5.50
C PHE A 77 -5.21 1.90 -6.63
N ARG A 78 -5.93 1.32 -7.60
CA ARG A 78 -5.35 0.65 -8.76
C ARG A 78 -6.07 1.13 -10.03
N PRO A 79 -5.48 2.08 -10.78
CA PRO A 79 -6.04 2.48 -12.07
C PRO A 79 -5.81 1.41 -13.15
N PHE A 80 -6.70 1.33 -14.12
CA PHE A 80 -6.57 0.43 -15.27
C PHE A 80 -6.34 1.18 -16.58
N LYS A 81 -5.73 0.50 -17.55
CA LYS A 81 -5.59 1.05 -18.90
C LYS A 81 -6.98 1.26 -19.53
N GLY A 82 -7.25 2.47 -19.99
CA GLY A 82 -8.54 2.86 -20.57
C GLY A 82 -9.63 3.18 -19.55
N GLU A 83 -9.28 3.27 -18.26
CA GLU A 83 -10.19 3.77 -17.23
C GLU A 83 -10.25 5.31 -17.29
N ILE A 84 -11.47 5.85 -17.37
CA ILE A 84 -11.73 7.29 -17.21
C ILE A 84 -11.64 7.60 -15.73
N VAL A 85 -10.77 8.55 -15.34
CA VAL A 85 -10.58 8.98 -13.95
C VAL A 85 -10.63 10.50 -13.84
N GLU A 86 -11.25 11.00 -12.77
CA GLU A 86 -11.18 12.41 -12.42
C GLU A 86 -9.79 12.73 -11.82
N ALA A 87 -9.18 13.82 -12.26
CA ALA A 87 -7.87 14.26 -11.82
C ALA A 87 -7.79 15.78 -11.70
N VAL A 88 -6.99 16.27 -10.77
CA VAL A 88 -6.73 17.71 -10.57
C VAL A 88 -5.41 18.06 -11.24
N VAL A 89 -5.42 19.03 -12.17
CA VAL A 89 -4.19 19.48 -12.84
C VAL A 89 -3.28 20.16 -11.81
N SER A 90 -2.04 19.66 -11.70
CA SER A 90 -1.05 20.17 -10.75
C SER A 90 0.04 21.01 -11.42
N MET A 91 0.37 20.74 -12.69
CA MET A 91 1.40 21.49 -13.42
C MET A 91 1.16 21.45 -14.93
N VAL A 92 1.34 22.59 -15.61
CA VAL A 92 1.28 22.68 -17.07
C VAL A 92 2.64 23.10 -17.61
N ASN A 93 3.13 22.42 -18.65
CA ASN A 93 4.39 22.73 -19.30
C ASN A 93 4.29 22.54 -20.83
N LYS A 94 5.38 22.84 -21.55
CA LYS A 94 5.40 22.76 -23.03
C LYS A 94 5.21 21.34 -23.58
N MET A 95 5.54 20.31 -22.80
CA MET A 95 5.44 18.90 -23.21
C MET A 95 4.05 18.30 -22.93
N GLY A 96 3.26 18.93 -22.06
CA GLY A 96 2.01 18.36 -21.56
C GLY A 96 1.59 18.96 -20.22
N PHE A 97 0.78 18.22 -19.48
CA PHE A 97 0.43 18.59 -18.11
C PHE A 97 0.48 17.37 -17.18
N PHE A 98 0.81 17.64 -15.92
CA PHE A 98 0.67 16.69 -14.83
C PHE A 98 -0.67 16.91 -14.13
N ALA A 99 -1.34 15.82 -13.80
CA ALA A 99 -2.56 15.81 -13.01
C ALA A 99 -2.47 14.75 -11.91
N GLU A 100 -3.18 14.96 -10.81
CA GLU A 100 -3.19 14.08 -9.65
C GLU A 100 -4.56 13.42 -9.52
N ALA A 101 -4.57 12.09 -9.50
CA ALA A 101 -5.75 11.26 -9.27
C ALA A 101 -5.51 10.42 -8.01
N GLY A 102 -5.97 10.92 -6.86
CA GLY A 102 -5.67 10.32 -5.56
C GLY A 102 -4.15 10.27 -5.33
N PRO A 103 -3.56 9.10 -5.02
CA PRO A 103 -2.13 8.98 -4.71
C PRO A 103 -1.23 8.92 -5.98
N VAL A 104 -1.79 9.03 -7.18
CA VAL A 104 -1.06 8.88 -8.45
C VAL A 104 -0.93 10.19 -9.19
N GLN A 105 0.29 10.49 -9.64
CA GLN A 105 0.55 11.54 -10.61
C GLN A 105 0.53 10.96 -12.03
N ILE A 106 -0.28 11.58 -12.88
CA ILE A 106 -0.49 11.22 -14.29
C ILE A 106 0.15 12.30 -15.14
N PHE A 107 0.84 11.92 -16.20
CA PHE A 107 1.36 12.84 -17.21
C PHE A 107 0.60 12.67 -18.52
N ILE A 108 0.04 13.76 -19.03
CA ILE A 108 -0.68 13.82 -20.30
C ILE A 108 0.19 14.59 -21.29
N SER A 109 0.62 13.92 -22.36
CA SER A 109 1.49 14.50 -23.40
C SER A 109 0.69 15.30 -24.42
N ASN A 110 1.26 16.42 -24.88
CA ASN A 110 0.69 17.23 -25.97
C ASN A 110 0.69 16.51 -27.33
N HIS A 111 1.50 15.46 -27.51
CA HIS A 111 1.67 14.78 -28.80
C HIS A 111 0.61 13.73 -29.08
N VAL A 112 -0.13 13.28 -28.06
CA VAL A 112 -1.13 12.21 -28.19
C VAL A 112 -2.34 12.57 -27.33
N SER A 113 -3.30 13.27 -27.93
CA SER A 113 -4.61 13.52 -27.33
C SER A 113 -5.48 12.27 -27.47
N VAL A 114 -5.22 11.23 -26.70
CA VAL A 114 -6.26 10.21 -26.45
C VAL A 114 -7.13 10.79 -25.35
N LEU A 115 -8.41 11.02 -25.65
CA LEU A 115 -9.45 11.25 -24.64
C LEU A 115 -9.36 10.10 -23.63
N ILE A 116 -8.95 10.41 -22.40
CA ILE A 116 -8.94 9.46 -21.28
C ILE A 116 -10.35 9.36 -20.73
#